data_AF-A0AA43UM22-F1
#
_entry.id   AF-A0AA43UM22-F1
#
_cell.length_a   1.000
_cell.length_b   1.000
_cell.length_c   1.000
_cell.angle_alpha   90.00
_cell.angle_beta   90.00
_cell.angle_gamma   90.00
#
_symmetry.space_group_name_H-M   'P 1'
#
loop_
_entity.id
_entity.type
_entity.pdbx_description
1 polymer ?
#
loop_
_entity_poly.entity_id
_entity_poly.type
_entity_poly.pdbx_seq_one_letter_code
_entity_poly.pdbx_strand_id
1 'polypeptide(L)'
;RVTEARIEGLFGNDRFDEAKALCVRNLELYPSVASEISPGGAPMHLSCRNRLIDILVGVDGDYDSAYKALDSFLQMGLIDESERDYRKQSLKVHRMQRSFDNIFNYRKSE
;
A
#
# COMPACT_ATOMS: atom_id res chain seq x y z
N ARG A 1 13.58 -9.20 -7.65
CA ARG A 1 12.61 -10.27 -8.04
C ARG A 1 12.32 -11.24 -6.89
N VAL A 2 13.33 -11.84 -6.23
CA VAL A 2 13.12 -12.76 -5.08
C VAL A 2 12.39 -12.08 -3.91
N THR A 3 12.72 -10.83 -3.60
CA THR A 3 12.10 -10.11 -2.48
C THR A 3 10.61 -9.84 -2.68
N GLU A 4 10.19 -9.45 -3.89
CA GLU A 4 8.76 -9.21 -4.20
C GLU A 4 7.94 -10.50 -4.11
N ALA A 5 8.46 -11.63 -4.62
CA ALA A 5 7.80 -12.92 -4.47
C ALA A 5 7.66 -13.33 -3.00
N ARG A 6 8.65 -13.02 -2.17
CA ARG A 6 8.59 -13.24 -0.72
C ARG A 6 7.53 -12.37 -0.05
N ILE A 7 7.39 -11.11 -0.47
CA ILE A 7 6.34 -10.21 0.05
C ILE A 7 4.95 -10.79 -0.23
N GLU A 8 4.68 -11.22 -1.46
CA GLU A 8 3.41 -11.87 -1.81
C GLU A 8 3.19 -13.16 -1.01
N GLY A 9 4.23 -13.98 -0.86
CA GLY A 9 4.16 -15.20 -0.05
C GLY A 9 3.86 -14.95 1.42
N LEU A 10 4.46 -13.91 2.02
CA LEU A 10 4.19 -13.53 3.41
C LEU A 10 2.77 -12.98 3.56
N PHE A 11 2.34 -12.12 2.65
CA PHE A 11 0.98 -11.57 2.64
C PHE A 11 -0.07 -12.68 2.50
N GLY A 12 0.14 -13.64 1.60
CA GLY A 12 -0.76 -14.77 1.40
C GLY A 12 -0.77 -15.81 2.53
N ASN A 13 0.17 -15.72 3.48
CA ASN A 13 0.19 -16.53 4.71
C ASN A 13 -0.18 -15.70 5.95
N ASP A 14 -0.85 -14.56 5.77
CA ASP A 14 -1.28 -13.64 6.84
C ASP A 14 -0.13 -13.11 7.73
N ARG A 15 1.12 -13.19 7.27
CA ARG A 15 2.31 -12.66 7.96
C ARG A 15 2.51 -11.19 7.61
N PHE A 16 1.48 -10.39 7.91
CA PHE A 16 1.37 -8.99 7.44
C PHE A 16 2.47 -8.08 7.96
N ASP A 17 2.87 -8.21 9.22
CA ASP A 17 3.94 -7.38 9.80
C ASP A 17 5.28 -7.58 9.06
N GLU A 18 5.60 -8.82 8.73
CA GLU A 18 6.82 -9.16 7.99
C GLU A 18 6.75 -8.71 6.54
N ALA A 19 5.59 -8.88 5.90
CA ALA A 19 5.36 -8.37 4.56
C ALA A 19 5.51 -6.84 4.52
N LYS A 20 4.91 -6.13 5.48
CA LYS A 20 5.00 -4.68 5.64
C LYS A 20 6.43 -4.21 5.85
N ALA A 21 7.16 -4.84 6.76
CA ALA A 21 8.56 -4.49 7.04
C ALA A 21 9.45 -4.65 5.80
N LEU A 22 9.23 -5.69 5.00
CA LEU A 22 9.94 -5.86 3.73
C LEU A 22 9.52 -4.84 2.68
N CYS A 23 8.23 -4.51 2.57
CA CYS A 23 7.77 -3.45 1.68
C CYS A 23 8.44 -2.11 1.99
N VAL A 24 8.43 -1.71 3.27
CA VAL A 24 9.05 -0.44 3.72
C VAL A 24 10.54 -0.43 3.37
N ARG A 25 11.27 -1.49 3.71
CA ARG A 25 12.70 -1.59 3.39
C ARG A 25 12.98 -1.52 1.89
N ASN A 26 12.17 -2.19 1.07
CA ASN A 26 12.32 -2.14 -0.38
C ASN A 26 12.12 -0.73 -0.92
N LEU A 27 11.12 -0.01 -0.41
CA LEU A 27 10.81 1.37 -0.82
C LEU A 27 11.87 2.36 -0.34
N GLU A 28 12.44 2.18 0.85
CA GLU A 28 13.57 3.00 1.34
C GLU A 28 14.82 2.84 0.48
N LEU A 29 15.07 1.63 -0.03
CA LEU A 29 16.20 1.36 -0.92
C LEU A 29 15.96 1.83 -2.35
N TYR A 30 14.70 1.89 -2.79
CA TYR A 30 14.33 2.16 -4.18
C TYR A 30 15.01 3.41 -4.76
N PRO A 31 15.04 4.59 -4.11
CA PRO A 31 15.70 5.79 -4.66
C PRO A 31 17.19 5.57 -5.00
N SER A 32 17.89 4.72 -4.26
CA SER A 32 19.32 4.45 -4.47
C SER A 32 19.60 3.54 -5.68
N VAL A 33 18.62 2.75 -6.09
CA VAL A 33 18.75 1.76 -7.17
C VAL A 33 17.85 2.05 -8.37
N ALA A 34 17.02 3.10 -8.29
CA ALA A 34 15.97 3.41 -9.27
C ALA A 34 16.50 3.54 -10.71
N SER A 35 17.66 4.19 -10.87
CA SER A 35 18.32 4.37 -12.17
C SER A 35 18.82 3.06 -12.80
N GLU A 36 19.12 2.06 -11.99
CA GLU A 36 19.62 0.75 -12.43
C GLU A 36 18.48 -0.21 -12.79
N ILE A 37 17.38 -0.15 -12.04
CA ILE A 37 16.26 -1.09 -12.18
C ILE A 37 15.20 -0.62 -13.18
N SER A 38 15.18 0.67 -13.52
CA SER A 38 14.20 1.22 -14.42
C SER A 38 14.73 2.48 -15.14
N PRO A 39 15.67 2.32 -16.08
CA PRO A 39 16.20 3.43 -16.87
C PRO A 39 15.10 3.96 -17.81
N GLY A 40 14.29 4.90 -17.33
CA GLY A 40 13.24 5.57 -18.11
C GLY A 40 11.82 5.54 -17.53
N GLY A 41 11.58 5.07 -16.30
CA GLY A 41 10.24 5.12 -15.70
C GLY A 41 10.09 4.31 -14.42
N ALA A 42 8.87 4.15 -13.91
CA ALA A 42 8.58 3.27 -12.76
C ALA A 42 8.79 1.79 -13.14
N PRO A 43 9.34 0.95 -12.24
CA PRO A 43 9.52 -0.48 -12.50
C PRO A 43 8.17 -1.14 -12.78
N MET A 44 8.09 -1.93 -13.86
CA MET A 44 6.87 -2.59 -14.32
C MET A 44 6.24 -3.53 -13.27
N HIS A 45 7.04 -4.05 -12.33
CA HIS A 45 6.59 -4.98 -11.29
C HIS A 45 7.24 -4.67 -9.93
N LEU A 46 6.61 -3.76 -9.18
CA LEU A 46 6.89 -3.52 -7.76
C LEU A 46 5.60 -3.77 -6.98
N SER A 47 5.37 -5.03 -6.60
CA SER A 47 4.12 -5.44 -5.94
C SER A 47 4.01 -4.89 -4.53
N CYS A 48 5.15 -4.62 -3.88
CA CYS A 48 5.23 -4.01 -2.56
C CYS A 48 4.45 -2.69 -2.45
N ARG A 49 4.35 -1.91 -3.53
CA ARG A 49 3.58 -0.66 -3.60
C ARG A 49 2.11 -0.87 -3.25
N ASN A 50 1.51 -1.91 -3.81
CA ASN A 50 0.09 -2.22 -3.60
C ASN A 50 -0.09 -2.95 -2.28
N ARG A 51 0.75 -3.95 -1.98
CA ARG A 51 0.69 -4.72 -0.73
C ARG A 51 0.82 -3.84 0.50
N LEU A 52 1.66 -2.79 0.46
CA LEU A 52 1.78 -1.86 1.57
C LEU A 52 0.46 -1.13 1.85
N ILE A 53 -0.24 -0.66 0.81
CA ILE A 53 -1.54 0.00 0.98
C ILE A 53 -2.59 -1.00 1.49
N ASP A 54 -2.58 -2.22 0.97
CA ASP A 54 -3.52 -3.26 1.39
C ASP A 54 -3.33 -3.63 2.87
N ILE A 55 -2.09 -3.71 3.36
CA ILE A 55 -1.80 -3.96 4.78
C ILE A 55 -2.22 -2.75 5.62
N LEU A 56 -1.76 -1.55 5.28
CA LEU A 56 -2.06 -0.34 6.06
C LEU A 56 -3.56 -0.10 6.20
N VAL A 57 -4.33 -0.35 5.16
CA VAL A 57 -5.77 -0.06 5.14
C VAL A 57 -6.59 -1.27 5.62
N GLY A 58 -6.35 -2.44 5.03
CA GLY A 58 -7.13 -3.64 5.26
C GLY A 58 -6.86 -4.28 6.62
N VAL A 59 -5.59 -4.35 7.01
CA VAL A 59 -5.14 -5.00 8.25
C VAL A 59 -5.09 -3.98 9.39
N ASP A 60 -4.32 -2.90 9.21
CA ASP A 60 -4.04 -1.97 10.31
C ASP A 60 -5.16 -0.93 10.51
N GLY A 61 -5.95 -0.64 9.47
CA GLY A 61 -6.90 0.49 9.48
C GLY A 61 -6.22 1.87 9.58
N ASP A 62 -4.92 1.95 9.28
CA ASP A 62 -4.09 3.15 9.33
C ASP A 62 -4.13 3.89 7.98
N TYR A 63 -5.23 4.62 7.77
CA TYR A 63 -5.43 5.43 6.57
C TYR A 63 -4.45 6.61 6.47
N ASP A 64 -3.98 7.14 7.60
CA ASP A 64 -3.11 8.32 7.60
C ASP A 64 -1.71 7.94 7.11
N SER A 65 -1.19 6.79 7.52
CA SER A 65 0.03 6.23 6.94
C SER A 65 -0.15 5.83 5.48
N ALA A 66 -1.33 5.31 5.09
CA ALA A 66 -1.61 5.00 3.69
C ALA A 66 -1.61 6.26 2.80
N TYR A 67 -2.14 7.39 3.28
CA TYR A 67 -2.05 8.66 2.58
C TYR A 67 -0.61 9.14 2.40
N LYS A 68 0.21 9.07 3.45
CA LYS A 68 1.62 9.42 3.39
C LYS A 68 2.39 8.51 2.42
N ALA A 69 2.09 7.21 2.41
CA ALA A 69 2.70 6.27 1.47
C ALA A 69 2.42 6.64 0.01
N LEU A 70 1.18 7.06 -0.32
CA LEU A 70 0.85 7.54 -1.67
C LEU A 70 1.64 8.81 -2.06
N ASP A 71 1.86 9.73 -1.13
CA ASP A 71 2.70 10.91 -1.38
C ASP A 71 4.16 10.52 -1.62
N SER A 72 4.68 9.58 -0.83
CA SER A 72 6.03 9.06 -1.02
C SER A 72 6.18 8.32 -2.37
N PHE A 73 5.15 7.59 -2.82
CA PHE A 73 5.17 6.94 -4.14
C PHE A 73 5.27 7.96 -5.28
N LEU A 74 4.56 9.09 -5.17
CA LEU A 74 4.66 10.18 -6.14
C LEU A 74 6.08 10.79 -6.14
N GLN A 75 6.64 11.06 -4.95
CA GLN A 75 8.00 11.58 -4.82
C GLN A 75 9.06 10.64 -5.40
N MET A 76 8.86 9.33 -5.29
CA MET A 76 9.72 8.30 -5.88
C MET A 76 9.47 8.09 -7.38
N GLY A 77 8.48 8.74 -7.98
CA GLY A 77 8.10 8.53 -9.38
C GLY A 77 7.47 7.15 -9.65
N LEU A 78 6.92 6.50 -8.62
CA LEU A 78 6.25 5.20 -8.72
C LEU A 78 4.79 5.30 -9.19
N ILE A 79 4.20 6.49 -9.06
CA ILE A 79 2.87 6.87 -9.53
C ILE A 79 2.92 8.33 -9.99
N ASP A 80 2.01 8.73 -10.86
CA ASP A 80 1.83 10.15 -11.20
C ASP A 80 0.85 10.85 -10.24
N GLU A 81 0.73 12.17 -10.38
CA GLU A 81 -0.09 12.99 -9.50
C GLU A 81 -1.58 12.66 -9.61
N SER A 82 -2.04 12.31 -10.81
CA SER A 82 -3.43 11.94 -11.05
C SER A 82 -3.79 10.61 -10.39
N GLU A 83 -2.89 9.62 -10.45
CA GLU A 83 -3.04 8.34 -9.77
C GLU A 83 -3.00 8.54 -8.24
N ARG A 84 -2.09 9.37 -7.73
CA ARG A 84 -2.03 9.71 -6.29
C ARG A 84 -3.36 10.27 -5.81
N ASP A 85 -3.91 11.27 -6.50
CA ASP A 85 -5.17 11.90 -6.10
C ASP A 85 -6.37 10.96 -6.21
N TYR A 86 -6.44 10.18 -7.30
CA TYR A 86 -7.46 9.17 -7.46
C TYR A 86 -7.43 8.14 -6.32
N ARG A 87 -6.24 7.62 -5.99
CA ARG A 87 -6.08 6.63 -4.92
C ARG A 87 -6.38 7.22 -3.55
N LYS A 88 -6.00 8.47 -3.27
CA LYS A 88 -6.39 9.17 -2.03
C LYS A 88 -7.91 9.28 -1.91
N GLN A 89 -8.59 9.65 -2.98
CA GLN A 89 -10.05 9.72 -2.98
C GLN A 89 -10.69 8.33 -2.79
N SER A 90 -10.13 7.29 -3.41
CA SER A 90 -10.56 5.91 -3.19
C SER A 90 -10.43 5.49 -1.72
N LEU A 91 -9.29 5.79 -1.07
CA LEU A 91 -9.09 5.51 0.36
C LEU A 91 -10.08 6.26 1.25
N LYS A 92 -10.41 7.51 0.91
CA LYS A 92 -11.42 8.30 1.63
C LYS A 92 -12.80 7.65 1.55
N VAL A 93 -13.22 7.26 0.35
CA VAL A 93 -14.51 6.56 0.17
C VAL A 93 -14.52 5.24 0.93
N HIS A 94 -13.44 4.46 0.84
CA HIS A 94 -13.30 3.21 1.58
C HIS A 94 -13.38 3.41 3.09
N ARG A 95 -12.73 4.45 3.65
CA ARG A 95 -12.82 4.81 5.07
C ARG A 95 -14.26 5.14 5.46
N MET A 96 -14.97 5.91 4.65
CA MET A 96 -16.37 6.26 4.90
C MET A 96 -17.28 5.03 4.88
N GLN A 97 -17.10 4.12 3.93
CA GLN A 97 -17.84 2.86 3.85
C GLN A 97 -17.60 2.00 5.10
N ARG A 98 -16.33 1.81 5.50
CA ARG A 98 -16.00 1.02 6.70
C ARG A 98 -16.60 1.63 7.98
N SER A 99 -16.55 2.96 8.11
CA SER A 99 -17.19 3.66 9.22
C SER A 99 -18.71 3.49 9.22
N PHE A 100 -19.35 3.58 8.05
CA PHE A 100 -20.78 3.34 7.92
C PHE A 100 -21.14 1.91 8.31
N ASP A 101 -20.46 0.91 7.74
CA ASP A 101 -20.71 -0.50 8.05
C ASP A 101 -20.52 -0.78 9.55
N ASN A 102 -19.51 -0.20 10.18
CA ASN A 102 -19.31 -0.34 11.64
C ASN A 102 -20.45 0.26 12.47
N ILE A 103 -21.09 1.34 12.01
CA ILE A 103 -22.23 1.98 12.70
C ILE A 103 -23.52 1.18 12.49
N PHE A 104 -23.73 0.66 11.27
CA PHE A 104 -24.98 0.00 10.88
C PHE A 104 -24.98 -1.52 11.06
N ASN A 105 -23.85 -2.12 11.42
CA ASN A 105 -23.77 -3.46 12.01
C ASN A 105 -24.35 -3.50 13.44
N TYR A 106 -25.55 -2.97 13.64
CA TYR A 106 -26.36 -3.23 14.82
C TYR A 106 -26.91 -4.66 14.69
N ARG A 107 -26.20 -5.63 15.24
CA ARG A 107 -26.77 -6.97 15.45
C ARG A 107 -27.85 -6.83 16.51
N LYS A 108 -29.10 -7.09 16.13
CA LYS A 108 -30.18 -7.38 17.08
C LYS A 108 -29.65 -8.48 17.99
N SER A 109 -29.40 -8.17 19.26
CA SER A 109 -29.16 -9.19 20.28
C SER A 109 -30.42 -10.03 20.38
N GLU A 110 -30.35 -11.28 19.97
CA GLU A 110 -31.33 -12.30 20.40
C GLU A 110 -31.17 -12.59 21.90
#